data_AF-A0A2X3JMJ7-F1
#
_entry.id   AF-A0A2X3JMJ7-F1
#
_cell.length_a   1.000
_cell.length_b   1.000
_cell.length_c   1.000
_cell.angle_alpha   90.00
_cell.angle_beta   90.00
_cell.angle_gamma   90.00
#
_symmetry.space_group_name_H-M   'P 1'
#
loop_
_entity.id
_entity.type
_entity.pdbx_description
1 polymer ?
#
loop_
_entity_poly.entity_id
_entity_poly.type
_entity_poly.pdbx_seq_one_letter_code
_entity_poly.pdbx_strand_id
1 'polypeptide(L)' 'MTSAKELAAALSVDPESVAICGEGGFDPWEAVSVRQPPLPPSGGDFAIALGLALGKAY' A
#
# COMPACT_ATOMS: atom_id res chain seq x y z
N MET A 1 -2.65 14.24 18.15
CA MET A 1 -2.27 12.95 17.55
C MET A 1 -3.23 11.92 18.09
N THR A 2 -3.96 11.21 17.23
CA THR A 2 -4.84 10.12 17.66
C THR A 2 -3.98 8.93 18.04
N SER A 3 -4.15 8.42 19.26
CA SER A 3 -3.41 7.24 19.74
C SER A 3 -3.94 5.95 19.11
N ALA A 4 -3.11 4.90 19.06
CA ALA A 4 -3.52 3.59 18.53
C ALA A 4 -4.75 3.04 19.24
N LYS A 5 -4.85 3.31 20.55
CA LYS A 5 -5.96 2.91 21.41
C LYS A 5 -7.27 3.62 21.08
N GLU A 6 -7.21 4.93 20.80
CA GLU A 6 -8.38 5.71 20.36
C GLU A 6 -8.88 5.21 19.00
N LEU A 7 -7.95 4.89 18.09
CA LEU A 7 -8.29 4.32 16.78
C LEU A 7 -8.92 2.91 16.91
N ALA A 8 -8.33 2.04 17.73
CA ALA A 8 -8.87 0.69 17.97
C ALA A 8 -10.29 0.74 18.56
N ALA A 9 -10.55 1.67 19.49
CA ALA A 9 -11.88 1.88 20.05
C ALA A 9 -12.89 2.36 19.00
N ALA A 10 -12.50 3.30 18.13
CA ALA A 10 -13.37 3.78 17.04
C ALA A 10 -13.71 2.68 16.03
N LEU A 11 -12.77 1.75 15.78
CA LEU A 11 -12.93 0.63 14.86
C LEU A 11 -13.55 -0.62 15.49
N SER A 12 -13.75 -0.65 16.81
CA SER A 12 -14.21 -1.82 17.56
C SER A 12 -13.33 -3.07 17.34
N VAL A 13 -12.01 -2.88 17.35
CA VAL A 13 -11.01 -3.95 17.20
C VAL A 13 -10.09 -4.03 18.42
N ASP A 14 -9.34 -5.14 18.54
CA ASP A 14 -8.33 -5.31 19.58
C ASP A 14 -7.21 -4.26 19.42
N PRO A 15 -6.85 -3.48 20.46
CA PRO A 15 -5.74 -2.54 20.39
C PRO A 15 -4.40 -3.15 19.96
N GLU A 16 -4.14 -4.41 20.29
CA GLU A 16 -2.92 -5.13 19.90
C GLU A 16 -2.91 -5.49 18.40
N SER A 17 -4.06 -5.38 17.72
CA SER A 17 -4.16 -5.56 16.27
C SER A 17 -3.90 -4.27 15.47
N VAL A 18 -3.66 -3.14 16.15
CA VAL A 18 -3.44 -1.83 15.52
C VAL A 18 -1.99 -1.39 15.73
N ALA A 19 -1.28 -1.14 14.63
CA ALA A 19 0.08 -0.60 14.66
C ALA A 19 0.11 0.85 14.15
N ILE A 20 0.91 1.71 14.79
CA ILE A 20 1.24 3.04 14.25
C ILE A 20 2.49 2.92 13.39
N CYS A 21 2.39 3.43 12.16
CA CYS A 21 3.51 3.49 11.23
C CYS A 21 4.41 4.70 11.55
N GLY A 22 5.73 4.51 11.56
CA GLY A 22 6.69 5.59 11.81
C GLY A 22 8.07 5.12 12.21
N GLU A 23 8.99 6.08 12.40
CA GLU A 23 10.38 5.81 12.79
C GLU A 23 10.45 5.08 14.14
N GLY A 24 11.10 3.91 14.17
CA GLY A 24 11.17 3.04 15.35
C GLY A 24 9.89 2.23 15.63
N GLY A 25 8.86 2.35 14.79
CA GLY A 25 7.62 1.59 14.85
C GLY A 25 7.49 0.59 13.70
N PHE A 26 6.26 0.26 13.33
CA PHE A 26 5.95 -0.65 12.24
C PHE A 26 6.24 0.01 10.87
N ASP A 27 6.96 -0.66 9.97
CA ASP A 27 7.12 -0.21 8.59
C ASP A 27 5.92 -0.68 7.75
N PRO A 28 5.06 0.22 7.24
CA PRO A 28 3.92 -0.16 6.42
C PRO A 28 4.31 -0.93 5.15
N TRP A 29 5.55 -0.75 4.64
CA TRP A 29 6.03 -1.48 3.48
C TRP A 29 6.26 -2.97 3.75
N GLU A 30 6.41 -3.38 5.01
CA GLU A 30 6.49 -4.80 5.38
C GLU A 30 5.12 -5.50 5.35
N ALA A 31 4.02 -4.79 5.65
CA ALA A 31 2.65 -5.32 5.50
C ALA A 31 2.23 -5.43 4.03
N VAL A 32 2.74 -4.52 3.20
CA VAL A 32 2.49 -4.57 1.76
C VAL A 32 3.38 -5.66 1.17
N SER A 33 2.85 -6.87 1.07
CA SER A 33 3.41 -7.83 0.12
C SER A 33 3.42 -7.13 -1.24
N VAL A 34 4.61 -6.79 -1.78
CA VAL A 34 4.76 -6.28 -3.15
C VAL A 34 4.47 -7.44 -4.09
N ARG A 35 3.22 -7.88 -4.13
CA ARG A 35 2.69 -8.67 -5.22
C ARG A 35 2.48 -7.66 -6.32
N GLN A 36 3.53 -7.43 -7.11
CA GLN A 36 3.31 -6.99 -8.49
C GLN A 36 2.20 -7.92 -9.01
N PRO A 37 1.02 -7.39 -9.40
CA PRO A 37 0.05 -8.23 -10.06
C PRO A 37 0.79 -8.95 -11.18
N PRO A 38 0.56 -10.26 -11.39
CA PRO A 38 1.24 -10.97 -12.45
C PRO A 38 1.09 -10.15 -13.72
N LEU A 39 2.19 -9.95 -14.44
CA LEU A 39 2.15 -9.22 -15.70
C LEU A 39 1.03 -9.82 -16.55
N PRO A 40 0.14 -9.01 -17.13
CA PRO A 40 -0.90 -9.54 -17.99
C PRO A 40 -0.26 -10.39 -19.10
N PRO A 41 -0.97 -11.39 -19.65
CA PRO A 41 -0.41 -12.32 -20.64
C PRO A 41 0.32 -11.63 -21.81
N SER A 42 -0.12 -10.43 -22.19
CA SER A 42 0.56 -9.54 -23.13
C SER A 42 1.41 -8.48 -22.42
N GLY A 43 2.41 -8.90 -21.64
CA GLY A 43 3.23 -7.99 -20.84
C GLY A 43 3.92 -6.89 -21.65
N GLY A 44 4.29 -7.19 -22.90
CA GLY A 44 4.84 -6.21 -23.85
C GLY A 44 3.83 -5.12 -24.23
N ASP A 45 2.63 -5.51 -24.65
CA ASP A 45 1.58 -4.55 -25.02
C ASP A 45 1.13 -3.72 -23.82
N PHE A 46 1.07 -4.32 -22.64
CA PHE A 46 0.77 -3.62 -21.39
C PHE A 46 1.85 -2.59 -21.04
N ALA A 47 3.14 -2.94 -21.15
CA ALA A 47 4.24 -2.00 -20.91
C ALA A 47 4.24 -0.84 -21.90
N ILE A 48 3.94 -1.10 -23.18
CA ILE A 48 3.79 -0.07 -24.21
C ILE A 48 2.59 0.85 -23.89
N ALA A 49 1.42 0.29 -23.59
CA ALA A 49 0.24 1.07 -23.25
C ALA A 49 0.46 1.94 -21.99
N LEU A 50 1.13 1.38 -20.97
CA LEU A 50 1.50 2.11 -19.76
C LEU A 50 2.47 3.26 -20.09
N GLY A 51 3.52 3.00 -20.88
CA GLY A 51 4.45 4.02 -21.34
C GLY A 51 3.78 5.14 -22.16
N LEU A 52 2.82 4.80 -23.03
CA LEU A 52 2.04 5.77 -23.81
C LEU A 52 1.09 6.60 -22.94
N ALA A 53 0.49 5.99 -21.91
CA ALA A 53 -0.39 6.69 -20.97
C ALA A 53 0.40 7.66 -20.07
N LEU A 54 1.57 7.24 -19.58
CA LEU A 54 2.45 8.06 -18.75
C LEU A 54 3.19 9.14 -19.55
N GLY A 55 3.51 8.85 -20.81
CA GLY A 55 4.22 9.76 -21.72
C GLY A 55 3.38 10.94 -22.23
N LYS A 56 2.09 11.05 -21.88
CA LYS A 56 1.22 12.18 -22.22
C LYS A 56 1.33 13.38 -21.26
N ALA A 57 2.49 13.57 -20.64
CA ALA A 57 2.77 14.69 -19.76
C ALA A 57 3.86 15.61 -20.34
N TYR A 58 3.75 16.02 -21.61
CA TYR A 58 4.38 17.23 -22.15
C TYR A 58 3.51 17.82 -23.26
#